data_AF-A0A0R1XG46-F1
#
_entry.id   AF-A0A0R1XG46-F1
#
_cell.length_a   1.000
_cell.length_b   1.000
_cell.length_c   1.000
_cell.angle_alpha   90.00
_cell.angle_beta   90.00
_cell.angle_gamma   90.00
#
_symmetry.space_group_name_H-M   'P 1'
#
loop_
_entity.id
_entity.type
_entity.pdbx_description
1 polymer ?
#
loop_
_entity_poly.entity_id
_entity_poly.type
_entity_poly.pdbx_seq_one_letter_code
_entity_poly.pdbx_strand_id
1 'polypeptide(L)'
;MKIKVTAISNREHNVKTTNRNMEKMYDLQLLMAQADDIQDKEPIEIIKMQRDMLHQSIDFLTTVLGLNKQETDKLGDLEFADTIQAVNYTFERMMGMSDEDIDLANKKEQAADKSDKD
;
A
#
# COMPACT_ATOMS: atom_id res chain seq x y z
N MET A 1 4.11 -8.15 -14.68
CA MET A 1 4.23 -6.70 -14.89
C MET A 1 5.46 -6.18 -14.16
N LYS A 2 5.93 -4.98 -14.52
CA LYS A 2 7.02 -4.31 -13.80
C LYS A 2 6.41 -3.23 -12.91
N ILE A 3 6.85 -3.21 -11.64
CA ILE A 3 6.48 -2.22 -10.65
C ILE A 3 7.77 -1.63 -10.08
N LYS A 4 7.81 -0.31 -9.90
CA LYS A 4 8.92 0.38 -9.24
C LYS A 4 8.36 1.27 -8.12
N VAL A 5 8.61 0.87 -6.87
CA VAL A 5 8.23 1.67 -5.70
C VAL A 5 9.44 2.50 -5.27
N THR A 6 9.50 3.74 -5.75
CA THR A 6 10.65 4.65 -5.58
C THR A 6 10.98 4.96 -4.12
N ALA A 7 9.98 4.94 -3.23
CA ALA A 7 10.18 5.11 -1.79
C ALA A 7 11.05 4.00 -1.17
N ILE A 8 10.99 2.78 -1.73
CA ILE A 8 11.74 1.61 -1.23
C ILE A 8 13.08 1.49 -1.94
N SER A 9 13.08 1.48 -3.28
CA SER A 9 14.31 1.29 -4.05
C SER A 9 14.18 1.76 -5.51
N ASN A 10 15.31 1.85 -6.20
CA ASN A 10 15.35 2.16 -7.62
C ASN A 10 15.14 0.93 -8.53
N ARG A 11 14.97 -0.26 -7.96
CA ARG A 11 14.84 -1.53 -8.69
C ARG A 11 13.43 -1.67 -9.27
N GLU A 12 13.35 -2.22 -10.48
CA GLU A 12 12.08 -2.71 -11.03
C GLU A 12 11.83 -4.14 -10.54
N HIS A 13 10.62 -4.37 -10.03
CA HIS A 13 10.18 -5.65 -9.52
C HIS A 13 9.28 -6.34 -10.55
N ASN A 14 9.61 -7.59 -10.86
CA ASN A 14 8.79 -8.43 -11.75
C ASN A 14 7.65 -9.07 -10.94
N VAL A 15 6.52 -8.40 -10.89
CA VAL A 15 5.34 -8.82 -10.14
C VAL A 15 4.42 -9.66 -11.00
N LYS A 16 3.90 -10.75 -10.43
CA LYS A 16 2.90 -11.63 -11.07
C LYS A 16 1.56 -11.52 -10.35
N THR A 17 0.47 -11.44 -11.11
CA THR A 17 -0.91 -11.51 -10.62
C THR A 17 -1.33 -12.97 -10.42
N THR A 18 -0.52 -13.74 -9.69
CA THR A 18 -0.88 -15.12 -9.32
C THR A 18 -2.01 -15.09 -8.29
N ASN A 19 -2.80 -16.16 -8.21
CA ASN A 19 -3.87 -16.28 -7.21
C ASN A 19 -3.39 -15.97 -5.79
N ARG A 20 -2.19 -16.44 -5.42
CA ARG A 20 -1.57 -16.15 -4.11
C ARG A 20 -1.33 -14.66 -3.87
N ASN A 21 -0.88 -13.93 -4.88
CA ASN A 21 -0.63 -12.49 -4.74
C ASN A 21 -1.95 -11.72 -4.71
N MET A 22 -2.94 -12.15 -5.49
CA MET A 22 -4.28 -11.55 -5.47
C MET A 22 -4.99 -11.78 -4.12
N GLU A 23 -4.86 -12.98 -3.54
CA GLU A 23 -5.36 -13.30 -2.20
C GLU A 23 -4.77 -12.35 -1.16
N LYS A 24 -3.44 -12.18 -1.13
CA LYS A 24 -2.78 -11.21 -0.24
C LYS A 24 -3.26 -9.76 -0.44
N MET A 25 -3.53 -9.38 -1.68
CA MET A 25 -4.10 -8.06 -1.98
C MET A 25 -5.48 -7.91 -1.35
N TYR A 26 -6.37 -8.88 -1.57
CA TYR A 26 -7.74 -8.84 -1.03
C TYR A 26 -7.78 -8.92 0.50
N ASP A 27 -6.91 -9.73 1.12
CA ASP A 27 -6.79 -9.82 2.57
C ASP A 27 -6.41 -8.47 3.20
N LEU A 28 -5.43 -7.78 2.60
CA LEU A 28 -5.00 -6.47 3.08
C LEU A 28 -6.06 -5.39 2.81
N GLN A 29 -6.73 -5.41 1.66
CA GLN A 29 -7.85 -4.50 1.38
C GLN A 29 -8.99 -4.69 2.39
N LEU A 30 -9.32 -5.93 2.76
CA LEU A 30 -10.33 -6.22 3.76
C LEU A 30 -9.90 -5.69 5.14
N LEU A 31 -8.64 -5.88 5.52
CA LEU A 31 -8.11 -5.37 6.78
C LEU A 31 -8.16 -3.84 6.83
N MET A 32 -7.80 -3.15 5.74
CA MET A 32 -7.88 -1.69 5.65
C MET A 32 -9.33 -1.20 5.77
N ALA A 33 -10.28 -1.83 5.08
CA ALA A 33 -11.69 -1.48 5.19
C ALA A 33 -12.25 -1.68 6.61
N GLN A 34 -11.79 -2.72 7.31
CA GLN A 34 -12.13 -2.94 8.72
C GLN A 34 -11.44 -1.92 9.66
N ALA A 35 -10.26 -1.44 9.27
CA ALA A 35 -9.51 -0.44 10.03
C ALA A 35 -10.14 0.95 9.99
N ASP A 36 -10.94 1.26 8.97
CA ASP A 36 -11.69 2.53 8.90
C ASP A 36 -12.89 2.56 9.87
N ASP A 37 -13.44 1.39 10.22
CA ASP A 37 -14.55 1.27 11.16
C ASP A 37 -14.05 1.16 12.62
N ILE A 38 -13.52 2.27 13.15
CA ILE A 38 -13.02 2.34 14.55
C ILE A 38 -14.08 2.77 15.57
N GLN A 39 -15.31 3.07 15.11
CA GLN A 39 -16.36 3.52 16.02
C GLN A 39 -16.67 2.41 17.04
N ASP A 40 -16.86 2.81 18.30
CA ASP A 40 -17.17 1.90 19.42
C ASP A 40 -16.11 0.83 19.75
N LYS A 41 -14.87 0.96 19.25
CA LYS A 41 -13.75 0.08 19.62
C LYS A 41 -12.97 0.60 20.81
N GLU A 42 -12.51 -0.32 21.65
CA GLU A 42 -11.64 0.02 22.78
C GLU A 42 -10.24 0.45 22.28
N PRO A 43 -9.53 1.34 22.99
CA PRO A 43 -8.20 1.81 22.59
C PRO A 43 -7.20 0.67 22.30
N ILE A 44 -7.27 -0.43 23.06
CA ILE A 44 -6.42 -1.61 22.84
C ILE A 44 -6.71 -2.29 21.50
N GLU A 45 -7.97 -2.34 21.09
CA GLU A 45 -8.38 -2.93 19.82
C GLU A 45 -7.91 -2.07 18.65
N ILE A 46 -8.04 -0.74 18.78
CA ILE A 46 -7.54 0.21 17.79
C ILE A 46 -6.02 0.04 17.60
N ILE A 47 -5.25 -0.04 18.69
CA ILE A 47 -3.79 -0.24 18.63
C ILE A 47 -3.45 -1.59 17.96
N LYS A 48 -4.18 -2.66 18.27
CA LYS A 48 -3.97 -3.97 17.63
C LYS A 48 -4.23 -3.90 16.13
N MET A 49 -5.33 -3.28 15.71
CA MET A 49 -5.68 -3.11 14.31
C MET A 49 -4.62 -2.31 13.57
N GLN A 50 -4.13 -1.20 14.14
CA GLN A 50 -3.06 -0.40 13.55
C GLN A 50 -1.75 -1.19 13.42
N ARG A 51 -1.38 -1.97 14.45
CA ARG A 51 -0.19 -2.82 14.42
C ARG A 51 -0.31 -3.91 13.36
N ASP A 52 -1.47 -4.55 13.27
CA ASP A 52 -1.71 -5.61 12.31
C ASP A 52 -1.74 -5.06 10.88
N MET A 53 -2.32 -3.88 10.66
CA MET A 53 -2.24 -3.17 9.38
C MET A 53 -0.79 -2.90 8.98
N LEU A 54 0.03 -2.33 9.87
CA LEU A 54 1.46 -2.10 9.59
C LEU A 54 2.19 -3.40 9.22
N HIS A 55 2.01 -4.47 10.00
CA HIS A 55 2.66 -5.75 9.73
C HIS A 55 2.22 -6.36 8.39
N GLN A 56 0.91 -6.35 8.09
CA GLN A 56 0.38 -6.93 6.86
C GLN A 56 0.75 -6.10 5.63
N SER A 57 0.84 -4.77 5.75
CA SER A 57 1.37 -3.90 4.69
C SER A 57 2.83 -4.24 4.37
N ILE A 58 3.69 -4.43 5.37
CA ILE A 58 5.09 -4.80 5.19
C ILE A 58 5.23 -6.20 4.57
N ASP A 59 4.47 -7.19 5.06
CA ASP A 59 4.47 -8.55 4.51
C ASP A 59 4.00 -8.58 3.05
N PHE A 60 2.93 -7.84 2.75
CA PHE A 60 2.38 -7.72 1.40
C PHE A 60 3.44 -7.17 0.44
N LEU A 61 4.02 -6.00 0.74
CA LEU A 61 5.03 -5.37 -0.12
C LEU A 61 6.27 -6.26 -0.27
N THR A 62 6.75 -6.83 0.84
CA THR A 62 7.91 -7.73 0.84
C THR A 62 7.67 -8.94 -0.06
N THR A 63 6.51 -9.57 0.06
CA THR A 63 6.18 -10.79 -0.69
C THR A 63 5.88 -10.49 -2.16
N VAL A 64 5.02 -9.52 -2.43
CA VAL A 64 4.51 -9.24 -3.78
C VAL A 64 5.58 -8.62 -4.68
N LEU A 65 6.38 -7.70 -4.14
CA LEU A 65 7.51 -7.11 -4.87
C LEU A 65 8.75 -8.01 -4.87
N GLY A 66 8.77 -9.06 -4.03
CA GLY A 66 9.96 -9.91 -3.88
C GLY A 66 11.16 -9.08 -3.42
N LEU A 67 10.96 -8.31 -2.34
CA LEU A 67 11.98 -7.44 -1.79
C LEU A 67 13.15 -8.28 -1.25
N ASN A 68 14.36 -7.78 -1.47
CA ASN A 68 15.54 -8.35 -0.81
C ASN A 68 15.70 -7.75 0.60
N LYS A 69 16.66 -8.28 1.37
CA LYS A 69 16.88 -7.83 2.75
C LYS A 69 17.06 -6.31 2.87
N GLN A 70 17.86 -5.69 2.01
CA GLN A 70 18.12 -4.25 2.06
C GLN A 70 16.85 -3.44 1.80
N GLU A 71 16.00 -3.91 0.88
CA GLU A 71 14.73 -3.26 0.56
C GLU A 71 13.69 -3.46 1.68
N THR A 72 13.66 -4.63 2.30
CA THR A 72 12.82 -4.89 3.47
C THR A 72 13.24 -4.04 4.67
N ASP A 73 14.54 -3.92 4.92
CA ASP A 73 15.08 -3.04 5.98
C ASP A 73 14.68 -1.58 5.68
N LYS A 74 14.84 -1.12 4.43
CA LYS A 74 14.45 0.23 4.01
C LYS A 74 12.95 0.48 4.15
N LEU A 75 12.11 -0.52 3.82
CA LEU A 75 10.66 -0.46 4.01
C LEU A 75 10.29 -0.32 5.49
N GLY A 76 11.01 -0.98 6.39
CA GLY A 76 10.81 -0.86 7.84
C GLY A 76 11.13 0.53 8.41
N ASP A 77 11.97 1.30 7.72
CA ASP A 77 12.36 2.67 8.09
C ASP A 77 11.46 3.76 7.48
N LEU A 78 10.46 3.39 6.65
CA LEU A 78 9.53 4.36 6.06
C LEU A 78 8.52 4.86 7.09
N GLU A 79 8.00 6.07 6.83
CA GLU A 79 6.82 6.53 7.54
C GLU A 79 5.61 5.65 7.20
N PHE A 80 4.66 5.56 8.13
CA PHE A 80 3.46 4.77 7.93
C PHE A 80 2.67 5.22 6.69
N ALA A 81 2.56 6.53 6.47
CA ALA A 81 1.88 7.10 5.31
C ALA A 81 2.52 6.66 3.98
N ASP A 82 3.86 6.70 3.89
CA ASP A 82 4.60 6.26 2.70
C ASP A 82 4.41 4.76 2.44
N THR A 83 4.33 3.96 3.52
CA THR A 83 4.04 2.53 3.43
C THR A 83 2.66 2.27 2.83
N ILE A 84 1.64 3.01 3.28
CA ILE A 84 0.27 2.88 2.73
C ILE A 84 0.21 3.36 1.27
N GLN A 85 0.92 4.43 0.92
CA GLN A 85 1.02 4.88 -0.47
C GLN A 85 1.66 3.81 -1.38
N ALA A 86 2.72 3.16 -0.91
CA ALA A 86 3.36 2.05 -1.63
C ALA A 86 2.41 0.85 -1.81
N VAL A 87 1.60 0.53 -0.79
CA VAL A 87 0.56 -0.50 -0.86
C VAL A 87 -0.47 -0.13 -1.93
N ASN A 88 -1.05 1.06 -1.87
CA ASN A 88 -2.08 1.52 -2.80
C ASN A 88 -1.59 1.52 -4.25
N TYR A 89 -0.40 2.09 -4.50
CA TYR A 89 0.22 2.04 -5.81
C TYR A 89 0.39 0.60 -6.30
N THR A 90 0.85 -0.32 -5.44
CA THR A 90 1.00 -1.73 -5.79
C THR A 90 -0.35 -2.38 -6.12
N PHE A 91 -1.42 -2.06 -5.38
CA PHE A 91 -2.79 -2.52 -5.67
C PHE A 91 -3.26 -2.06 -7.04
N GLU A 92 -3.18 -0.77 -7.33
CA GLU A 92 -3.62 -0.17 -8.60
C GLU A 92 -2.91 -0.82 -9.79
N ARG A 93 -1.59 -1.02 -9.68
CA ARG A 93 -0.79 -1.72 -10.67
C ARG A 93 -1.23 -3.18 -10.83
N MET A 94 -1.52 -3.88 -9.73
CA MET A 94 -2.03 -5.26 -9.75
C MET A 94 -3.42 -5.37 -10.38
N MET A 95 -4.25 -4.33 -10.24
CA MET A 95 -5.55 -4.20 -10.89
C MET A 95 -5.44 -3.78 -12.37
N GLY A 96 -4.23 -3.54 -12.87
CA GLY A 96 -3.95 -3.29 -14.29
C GLY A 96 -3.85 -1.81 -14.68
N MET A 97 -3.87 -0.88 -13.71
CA MET A 97 -3.67 0.54 -14.00
C MET A 97 -2.24 0.82 -14.46
N SER A 98 -2.07 1.75 -15.40
CA SER A 98 -0.75 2.24 -15.81
C SER A 98 -0.16 3.21 -14.78
N ASP A 99 1.15 3.43 -14.80
CA ASP A 99 1.76 4.48 -13.94
C ASP A 99 1.19 5.88 -14.30
N GLU A 100 0.90 6.10 -15.59
CA GLU A 100 0.32 7.36 -16.08
C GLU A 100 -1.11 7.58 -15.57
N ASP A 101 -1.93 6.53 -15.53
CA ASP A 101 -3.30 6.60 -15.01
C ASP A 101 -3.31 6.92 -13.51
N ILE A 102 -2.41 6.29 -12.76
CA ILE A 102 -2.25 6.50 -11.32
C ILE A 102 -1.79 7.94 -11.03
N ASP A 103 -0.76 8.40 -11.74
CA ASP A 103 -0.27 9.78 -11.62
C ASP A 103 -1.36 10.81 -11.93
N LEU A 104 -2.18 10.54 -12.95
CA LEU A 104 -3.29 11.41 -13.32
C LEU A 104 -4.40 11.41 -12.26
N ALA A 105 -4.73 10.26 -11.69
CA ALA A 105 -5.70 10.14 -10.60
C ALA A 105 -5.24 10.93 -9.36
N ASN A 106 -3.99 10.70 -8.93
CA ASN A 106 -3.38 11.39 -7.79
C ASN A 106 -3.34 12.92 -7.97
N LYS A 107 -3.01 13.40 -9.17
CA LYS A 107 -3.01 14.85 -9.47
C LYS A 107 -4.40 15.45 -9.42
N LYS A 108 -5.43 14.73 -9.87
CA LYS A 108 -6.82 15.20 -9.84
C LYS A 108 -7.34 15.29 -8.41
N GLU A 109 -7.04 14.30 -7.58
CA GLU A 109 -7.45 14.29 -6.17
C GLU A 109 -6.78 15.42 -5.37
N GLN A 110 -5.49 15.67 -5.60
CA GLN A 110 -4.77 16.80 -5.01
C GLN A 110 -5.28 18.17 -5.49
N ALA A 111 -5.79 18.27 -6.73
CA ALA A 111 -6.39 19.49 -7.24
C ALA A 111 -7.77 19.75 -6.62
N ALA A 112 -8.57 18.70 -6.43
CA ALA A 112 -9.88 18.77 -5.79
C ALA A 112 -9.80 19.16 -4.30
N ASP A 113 -8.87 18.57 -3.54
CA ASP A 113 -8.68 18.89 -2.11
C ASP A 113 -8.13 20.32 -1.88
N LYS A 114 -7.54 20.95 -2.90
CA LYS A 114 -7.15 22.37 -2.87
C LYS A 114 -8.31 23.30 -3.17
N SER A 115 -9.25 22.91 -4.03
CA SER A 115 -10.42 23.73 -4.38
C SER A 115 -11.51 23.75 -3.32
N ASP A 116 -11.58 22.76 -2.43
CA ASP A 116 -12.54 22.72 -1.31
C ASP A 116 -12.05 23.49 -0.05
N LYS A 117 -10.84 24.06 -0.08
CA LYS A 117 -10.24 24.83 1.03
C LYS A 117 -10.15 26.35 0.76
N ASP A 118 -10.68 26.84 -0.37
CA ASP A 118 -10.82 28.26 -0.72
C ASP A 118 -12.29 28.73 -0.60
#